data_AF-A0A820Q851-F1
#
_entry.id   AF-A0A820Q851-F1
#
_cell.length_a   1.000
_cell.length_b   1.000
_cell.length_c   1.000
_cell.angle_alpha   90.00
_cell.angle_beta   90.00
_cell.angle_gamma   90.00
#
_symmetry.space_group_name_H-M   'P 1'
#
loop_
_entity.id
_entity.type
_entity.pdbx_description
1 polymer ?
#
loop_
_entity_poly.entity_id
_entity_poly.type
_entity_poly.pdbx_seq_one_letter_code
_entity_poly.pdbx_strand_id
1 'polypeptide(L)'
;MYSMLNKDQRSAADKILAAHHEQSTTGSCFFIDGPGCTGKTYLYNTLYHLFMGQGVHVMPVAWTGIAASLLPVGRTVHSRFKLPVPILETSTSSIRPHSKEAEDIKKTEVFIWDEASMAPSYALKAVDILLRDIMNINLPFGGKIMVLGGDFRQVLPVIRFANRSDLIAASLKSSDLWSYFNVMHLNQNMRTGPGEEEFSKRLIKLGNGELPSNEYDEIELPSSCMLDGNLVDEIFWQRISINDIPTLCNRTILCPKNEHSLLVNDEVLQRLPGKEIVYTSVDDVECEDGDDVTNYPTEFLNSLTPSGMPPHKLKLKIGAIVMLLRNLDVK
;
A
#
# COMPACT_ATOMS: atom_id res chain seq x y z
N MET A 1 -13.03 11.92 -17.34
CA MET A 1 -12.48 10.68 -16.74
C MET A 1 -13.27 9.45 -17.20
N TYR A 2 -14.57 9.35 -16.91
CA TYR A 2 -15.36 8.16 -17.28
C TYR A 2 -15.36 7.79 -18.77
N SER A 3 -15.37 8.77 -19.69
CA SER A 3 -15.26 8.51 -21.14
C SER A 3 -13.92 7.90 -21.56
N MET A 4 -12.87 8.05 -20.76
CA MET A 4 -11.52 7.53 -21.02
C MET A 4 -11.28 6.14 -20.43
N LEU A 5 -12.24 5.58 -19.68
CA LEU A 5 -12.15 4.21 -19.18
C LEU A 5 -12.14 3.22 -20.34
N ASN A 6 -11.24 2.24 -20.25
CA ASN A 6 -11.24 1.10 -21.15
C ASN A 6 -12.46 0.19 -20.90
N LYS A 7 -12.62 -0.85 -21.72
CA LYS A 7 -13.80 -1.72 -21.68
C LYS A 7 -13.98 -2.41 -20.32
N ASP A 8 -12.92 -2.97 -19.75
CA ASP A 8 -12.96 -3.70 -18.47
C ASP A 8 -13.24 -2.74 -17.31
N GLN A 9 -12.56 -1.59 -17.29
CA GLN A 9 -12.76 -0.54 -16.29
C GLN A 9 -14.17 0.04 -16.34
N ARG A 10 -14.71 0.28 -17.54
CA ARG A 10 -16.08 0.77 -17.72
C ARG A 10 -17.09 -0.25 -17.23
N SER A 11 -16.93 -1.52 -17.60
CA SER A 11 -17.78 -2.61 -17.12
C SER A 11 -17.78 -2.71 -15.59
N ALA A 12 -16.62 -2.58 -14.96
CA ALA A 12 -16.50 -2.53 -13.50
C ALA A 12 -17.20 -1.30 -12.90
N ALA A 13 -16.98 -0.12 -13.49
CA ALA A 13 -17.61 1.11 -13.02
C ALA A 13 -19.14 1.04 -13.11
N ASP A 14 -19.67 0.57 -14.23
CA ASP A 14 -21.12 0.48 -14.48
C ASP A 14 -21.80 -0.45 -13.48
N LYS A 15 -21.20 -1.60 -13.19
CA LYS A 15 -21.71 -2.54 -12.19
C LYS A 15 -21.73 -1.95 -10.78
N ILE A 16 -20.67 -1.24 -10.39
CA ILE A 16 -20.57 -0.61 -9.06
C ILE A 16 -21.58 0.53 -8.92
N LEU A 17 -21.73 1.36 -9.95
CA LEU A 17 -22.71 2.45 -9.97
C LEU A 17 -24.14 1.91 -9.94
N ALA A 18 -24.44 0.87 -10.74
CA ALA A 18 -25.75 0.21 -10.74
C ALA A 18 -26.09 -0.36 -9.36
N ALA A 19 -25.14 -1.02 -8.68
CA ALA A 19 -25.35 -1.56 -7.34
C ALA A 19 -25.72 -0.48 -6.31
N HIS A 20 -25.16 0.72 -6.42
CA HIS A 20 -25.57 1.87 -5.60
C HIS A 20 -26.97 2.37 -5.95
N HIS A 21 -27.25 2.56 -7.24
CA HIS A 21 -28.56 3.06 -7.70
C HIS A 21 -29.72 2.11 -7.39
N GLU A 22 -29.49 0.79 -7.46
CA GLU A 22 -30.49 -0.24 -7.19
C GLU A 22 -30.68 -0.50 -5.69
N GLN A 23 -29.87 0.13 -4.82
CA GLN A 23 -29.84 -0.11 -3.37
C GLN A 23 -29.78 -1.60 -3.00
N SER A 24 -29.12 -2.39 -3.85
CA SER A 24 -29.06 -3.83 -3.66
C SER A 24 -28.19 -4.15 -2.44
N THR A 25 -28.79 -4.74 -1.41
CA THR A 25 -28.07 -5.26 -0.24
C THR A 25 -27.30 -6.55 -0.56
N THR A 26 -27.60 -7.19 -1.69
CA THR A 26 -26.90 -8.37 -2.20
C THR A 26 -25.97 -7.99 -3.33
N GLY A 27 -24.68 -8.37 -3.24
CA GLY A 27 -23.69 -8.07 -4.28
C GLY A 27 -23.06 -6.67 -4.18
N SER A 28 -23.09 -6.04 -3.00
CA SER A 28 -22.46 -4.73 -2.74
C SER A 28 -20.93 -4.79 -2.55
N CYS A 29 -20.34 -5.99 -2.60
CA CYS A 29 -18.92 -6.23 -2.41
C CYS A 29 -18.26 -6.57 -3.74
N PHE A 30 -17.24 -5.80 -4.11
CA PHE A 30 -16.52 -5.91 -5.38
C PHE A 30 -15.03 -6.01 -5.13
N PHE A 31 -14.36 -6.90 -5.85
CA PHE A 31 -12.91 -6.97 -5.87
C PHE A 31 -12.41 -6.71 -7.29
N ILE A 32 -11.64 -5.64 -7.46
CA ILE A 32 -10.99 -5.30 -8.72
C ILE A 32 -9.63 -5.99 -8.75
N ASP A 33 -9.58 -7.13 -9.44
CA ASP A 33 -8.34 -7.82 -9.75
C ASP A 33 -7.73 -7.24 -11.01
N GLY A 34 -6.45 -6.92 -10.99
CA GLY A 34 -5.76 -6.49 -12.19
C GLY A 34 -4.26 -6.46 -11.96
N PRO A 35 -3.45 -6.85 -12.95
CA PRO A 35 -2.00 -6.69 -12.88
C PRO A 35 -1.58 -5.25 -12.56
N GLY A 36 -0.29 -5.07 -12.26
CA GLY A 36 0.34 -3.76 -12.39
C GLY A 36 -0.01 -3.10 -13.73
N CYS A 37 -0.14 -1.77 -13.73
CA CYS A 37 -0.37 -0.96 -14.93
C CYS A 37 -1.74 -1.10 -15.63
N THR A 38 -2.74 -1.79 -15.06
CA THR A 38 -4.09 -1.88 -15.66
C THR A 38 -5.03 -0.71 -15.31
N GLY A 39 -4.52 0.30 -14.59
CA GLY A 39 -5.25 1.52 -14.26
C GLY A 39 -6.28 1.36 -13.13
N LYS A 40 -6.08 0.41 -12.21
CA LYS A 40 -6.90 0.25 -10.99
C LYS A 40 -7.14 1.57 -10.25
N THR A 41 -6.07 2.29 -9.89
CA THR A 41 -6.17 3.60 -9.21
C THR A 41 -6.91 4.65 -10.05
N TYR A 42 -6.76 4.62 -11.38
CA TYR A 42 -7.53 5.53 -12.26
C TYR A 42 -9.04 5.22 -12.21
N LEU A 43 -9.42 3.95 -12.17
CA LEU A 43 -10.80 3.52 -11.96
C LEU A 43 -11.32 3.98 -10.59
N TYR A 44 -10.56 3.79 -9.51
CA TYR A 44 -10.94 4.26 -8.16
C TYR A 44 -11.18 5.78 -8.13
N ASN A 45 -10.27 6.56 -8.71
CA ASN A 45 -10.42 8.01 -8.76
C ASN A 45 -11.63 8.43 -9.61
N THR A 46 -11.88 7.71 -10.71
CA THR A 46 -13.07 7.94 -11.55
C THR A 46 -14.35 7.67 -10.77
N LEU A 47 -14.44 6.54 -10.07
CA LEU A 47 -15.58 6.19 -9.21
C LEU A 47 -15.80 7.22 -8.11
N TYR A 48 -14.73 7.61 -7.41
CA TYR A 48 -14.78 8.64 -6.38
C TYR A 48 -15.42 9.93 -6.92
N HIS A 49 -14.93 10.46 -8.05
CA HIS A 49 -15.46 11.71 -8.59
C HIS A 49 -16.90 11.58 -9.12
N LEU A 50 -17.29 10.44 -9.66
CA LEU A 50 -18.67 10.20 -10.10
C LEU A 50 -19.63 10.19 -8.91
N PHE A 51 -19.32 9.43 -7.87
CA PHE A 51 -20.13 9.37 -6.64
C PHE A 51 -20.19 10.71 -5.91
N MET A 52 -19.06 11.38 -5.75
CA MET A 52 -19.02 12.72 -5.15
C MET A 52 -19.87 13.73 -5.95
N GLY A 53 -19.86 13.64 -7.29
CA GLY A 53 -20.71 14.45 -8.16
C GLY A 53 -22.21 14.18 -8.00
N GLN A 54 -22.58 13.01 -7.46
CA GLN A 54 -23.95 12.62 -7.11
C GLN A 54 -24.30 12.92 -5.64
N GLY A 55 -23.40 13.55 -4.88
CA GLY A 55 -23.58 13.80 -3.45
C GLY A 55 -23.40 12.58 -2.55
N VAL A 56 -22.86 11.47 -3.08
CA VAL A 56 -22.63 10.23 -2.35
C VAL A 56 -21.35 10.34 -1.54
N HIS A 57 -21.40 9.90 -0.27
CA HIS A 57 -20.23 9.93 0.58
C HIS A 57 -19.32 8.72 0.33
N VAL A 58 -18.11 9.00 -0.20
CA VAL A 58 -17.10 7.98 -0.50
C VAL A 58 -15.92 8.09 0.45
N MET A 59 -15.42 6.94 0.92
CA MET A 59 -14.23 6.86 1.77
C MET A 59 -13.13 6.02 1.10
N PRO A 60 -12.14 6.69 0.46
CA PRO A 60 -10.95 6.02 -0.05
C PRO A 60 -9.96 5.71 1.07
N VAL A 61 -9.48 4.47 1.08
CA VAL A 61 -8.45 3.96 1.98
C VAL A 61 -7.47 3.09 1.21
N ALA A 62 -6.27 2.91 1.75
CA ALA A 62 -5.33 1.91 1.25
C ALA A 62 -4.56 1.24 2.38
N TRP A 63 -3.96 0.08 2.12
CA TRP A 63 -3.17 -0.61 3.14
C TRP A 63 -1.89 0.16 3.50
N THR A 64 -1.17 0.68 2.50
CA THR A 64 0.07 1.44 2.67
C THR A 64 -0.14 2.95 2.60
N GLY A 65 0.74 3.73 3.23
CA GLY A 65 0.66 5.20 3.20
C GLY A 65 0.86 5.79 1.80
N ILE A 66 1.78 5.23 1.02
CA ILE A 66 2.05 5.68 -0.35
C ILE A 66 0.82 5.44 -1.23
N ALA A 67 0.21 4.25 -1.19
CA ALA A 67 -1.00 3.97 -1.96
C ALA A 67 -2.16 4.89 -1.53
N ALA A 68 -2.29 5.17 -0.23
CA ALA A 68 -3.32 6.08 0.27
C ALA A 68 -3.15 7.51 -0.30
N SER A 69 -1.91 7.98 -0.49
CA SER A 69 -1.64 9.31 -1.05
C SER A 69 -2.05 9.47 -2.52
N LEU A 70 -2.21 8.37 -3.26
CA LEU A 70 -2.67 8.37 -4.65
C LEU A 70 -4.20 8.46 -4.78
N LEU A 71 -4.92 8.30 -3.66
CA LEU A 71 -6.38 8.38 -3.59
C LEU A 71 -6.84 9.77 -3.12
N PRO A 72 -7.97 10.30 -3.64
CA PRO A 72 -8.55 11.54 -3.18
C PRO A 72 -8.87 11.51 -1.68
N VAL A 73 -8.23 12.40 -0.90
CA VAL A 73 -8.41 12.47 0.56
C VAL A 73 -8.11 11.11 1.26
N GLY A 74 -7.24 10.31 0.64
CA GLY A 74 -6.96 8.95 1.07
C GLY A 74 -6.25 8.89 2.41
N ARG A 75 -6.53 7.82 3.17
CA ARG A 75 -5.86 7.51 4.44
C ARG A 75 -5.54 6.03 4.51
N THR A 76 -4.59 5.65 5.36
CA THR A 76 -4.36 4.22 5.61
C THR A 76 -5.56 3.61 6.31
N VAL A 77 -5.84 2.33 6.03
CA VAL A 77 -6.89 1.54 6.67
C VAL A 77 -6.74 1.59 8.20
N HIS A 78 -5.51 1.39 8.70
CA HIS A 78 -5.19 1.49 10.12
C HIS A 78 -5.60 2.84 10.72
N SER A 79 -5.23 3.95 10.06
CA SER A 79 -5.56 5.28 10.56
C SER A 79 -7.05 5.59 10.48
N ARG A 80 -7.73 5.12 9.43
CA ARG A 80 -9.15 5.43 9.20
C ARG A 80 -10.06 4.68 10.15
N PHE A 81 -9.79 3.39 10.34
CA PHE A 81 -10.60 2.51 11.19
C PHE A 81 -10.02 2.30 12.58
N LYS A 82 -8.94 3.03 12.94
CA LYS A 82 -8.24 2.93 14.24
C LYS A 82 -7.91 1.48 14.61
N LEU A 83 -7.39 0.74 13.64
CA LEU A 83 -6.90 -0.61 13.86
C LEU A 83 -5.54 -0.55 14.58
N PRO A 84 -5.27 -1.47 15.53
CA PRO A 84 -4.00 -1.51 16.21
C PRO A 84 -2.85 -1.84 15.24
N VAL A 85 -1.65 -1.41 15.62
CA VAL A 85 -0.39 -1.75 14.93
C VAL A 85 0.56 -2.32 15.99
N PRO A 86 0.89 -3.62 15.96
CA PRO A 86 0.52 -4.60 14.94
C PRO A 86 -0.97 -5.00 15.01
N ILE A 87 -1.51 -5.43 13.87
CA ILE A 87 -2.82 -6.06 13.81
C ILE A 87 -2.68 -7.58 13.95
N LEU A 88 -3.55 -8.18 14.75
CA LEU A 88 -3.59 -9.60 15.07
C LEU A 88 -4.98 -10.18 14.76
N GLU A 89 -5.12 -11.51 14.77
CA GLU A 89 -6.40 -12.18 14.48
C GLU A 89 -7.55 -11.80 15.42
N THR A 90 -7.23 -11.47 16.68
CA THR A 90 -8.18 -11.02 17.70
C THR A 90 -8.34 -9.50 17.76
N SER A 91 -7.64 -8.76 16.90
CA SER A 91 -7.70 -7.31 16.89
C SER A 91 -9.06 -6.79 16.47
N THR A 92 -9.49 -5.73 17.14
CA THR A 92 -10.71 -4.99 16.82
C THR A 92 -10.39 -3.51 16.70
N SER A 93 -11.31 -2.76 16.10
CA SER A 93 -11.20 -1.30 16.04
C SER A 93 -11.44 -0.68 17.41
N SER A 94 -10.71 0.40 17.71
CA SER A 94 -10.93 1.22 18.91
C SER A 94 -11.97 2.33 18.74
N ILE A 95 -12.64 2.42 17.58
CA ILE A 95 -13.67 3.42 17.32
C ILE A 95 -14.90 3.18 18.20
N ARG A 96 -15.36 4.23 18.89
CA ARG A 96 -16.56 4.17 19.74
C ARG A 96 -17.82 4.53 18.93
N PRO A 97 -18.99 3.89 19.16
CA PRO A 97 -20.21 4.10 18.34
C PRO A 97 -20.75 5.54 18.23
N HIS A 98 -20.40 6.41 19.18
CA HIS A 98 -20.80 7.83 19.25
C HIS A 98 -19.64 8.80 19.03
N SER A 99 -18.51 8.31 18.53
CA SER A 99 -17.39 9.17 18.13
C SER A 99 -17.68 9.84 16.79
N LYS A 100 -16.97 10.94 16.52
CA LYS A 100 -17.03 11.62 15.22
C LYS A 100 -16.65 10.68 14.07
N GLU A 101 -15.63 9.84 14.30
CA GLU A 101 -15.20 8.82 13.34
C GLU A 101 -16.33 7.83 13.02
N ALA A 102 -17.11 7.40 14.02
CA ALA A 102 -18.26 6.53 13.79
C ALA A 102 -19.38 7.22 13.02
N GLU A 103 -19.64 8.51 13.27
CA GLU A 103 -20.61 9.28 12.48
C GLU A 103 -20.18 9.44 11.02
N ASP A 104 -18.89 9.70 10.76
CA ASP A 104 -18.35 9.80 9.42
C ASP A 104 -18.45 8.46 8.67
N ILE A 105 -18.18 7.34 9.36
CA ILE A 105 -18.38 5.98 8.84
C ILE A 105 -19.86 5.72 8.53
N LYS A 106 -20.78 6.10 9.42
CA LYS A 106 -22.23 5.93 9.20
C LYS A 106 -22.71 6.63 7.93
N LYS A 107 -22.24 7.86 7.71
CA LYS A 107 -22.59 8.67 6.53
C LYS A 107 -21.99 8.13 5.23
N THR A 108 -20.85 7.45 5.31
CA THR A 108 -20.18 6.88 4.13
C THR A 108 -21.03 5.76 3.52
N GLU A 109 -21.24 5.80 2.22
CA GLU A 109 -22.02 4.79 1.48
C GLU A 109 -21.11 3.83 0.73
N VAL A 110 -19.99 4.33 0.20
CA VAL A 110 -19.03 3.58 -0.61
C VAL A 110 -17.64 3.65 0.01
N PHE A 111 -17.03 2.49 0.25
CA PHE A 111 -15.64 2.38 0.65
C PHE A 111 -14.82 1.89 -0.53
N ILE A 112 -13.71 2.58 -0.81
CA ILE A 112 -12.74 2.15 -1.82
C ILE A 112 -11.46 1.79 -1.09
N TRP A 113 -11.02 0.55 -1.19
CA TRP A 113 -9.82 0.05 -0.52
C TRP A 113 -8.79 -0.40 -1.57
N ASP A 114 -7.75 0.40 -1.78
CA ASP A 114 -6.62 0.07 -2.66
C ASP A 114 -5.51 -0.72 -1.94
N GLU A 115 -4.77 -1.54 -2.69
CA GLU A 115 -3.76 -2.48 -2.17
C GLU A 115 -4.29 -3.43 -1.09
N ALA A 116 -5.54 -3.87 -1.23
CA ALA A 116 -6.19 -4.80 -0.31
C ALA A 116 -5.51 -6.19 -0.28
N SER A 117 -4.85 -6.61 -1.37
CA SER A 117 -4.11 -7.89 -1.42
C SER A 117 -2.96 -7.97 -0.41
N MET A 118 -2.42 -6.82 0.02
CA MET A 118 -1.37 -6.73 1.05
C MET A 118 -1.95 -6.80 2.48
N ALA A 119 -3.26 -6.67 2.64
CA ALA A 119 -3.92 -6.68 3.94
C ALA A 119 -4.20 -8.12 4.38
N PRO A 120 -3.93 -8.47 5.65
CA PRO A 120 -4.33 -9.75 6.18
C PRO A 120 -5.86 -9.85 6.30
N SER A 121 -6.39 -11.06 6.18
CA SER A 121 -7.81 -11.39 6.26
C SER A 121 -8.47 -10.90 7.55
N TYR A 122 -7.75 -10.94 8.67
CA TYR A 122 -8.24 -10.44 9.94
C TYR A 122 -8.37 -8.90 10.00
N ALA A 123 -7.64 -8.15 9.17
CA ALA A 123 -7.89 -6.71 9.01
C ALA A 123 -9.25 -6.45 8.36
N LEU A 124 -9.56 -7.20 7.30
CA LEU A 124 -10.85 -7.13 6.64
C LEU A 124 -11.99 -7.51 7.60
N LYS A 125 -11.78 -8.57 8.40
CA LYS A 125 -12.74 -9.01 9.43
C LYS A 125 -12.97 -7.96 10.52
N ALA A 126 -11.91 -7.31 11.00
CA ALA A 126 -12.03 -6.23 11.99
C ALA A 126 -12.84 -5.04 11.44
N VAL A 127 -12.65 -4.70 10.16
CA VAL A 127 -13.45 -3.66 9.49
C VAL A 127 -14.91 -4.10 9.31
N ASP A 128 -15.17 -5.34 8.90
CA ASP A 128 -16.53 -5.88 8.79
C ASP A 128 -17.29 -5.82 10.12
N ILE A 129 -16.69 -6.32 11.21
CA ILE A 129 -17.27 -6.27 12.56
C ILE A 129 -17.59 -4.82 12.94
N LEU A 130 -16.63 -3.91 12.79
CA LEU A 130 -16.81 -2.49 13.09
C LEU A 130 -18.00 -1.89 12.31
N LEU A 131 -18.09 -2.16 11.00
CA LEU A 131 -19.16 -1.60 10.18
C LEU A 131 -20.53 -2.18 10.54
N ARG A 132 -20.62 -3.48 10.85
CA ARG A 132 -21.86 -4.08 11.35
C ARG A 132 -22.30 -3.46 12.67
N ASP A 133 -21.37 -3.25 13.61
CA ASP A 133 -21.65 -2.67 14.92
C ASP A 133 -22.08 -1.21 14.82
N ILE A 134 -21.35 -0.41 14.03
CA ILE A 134 -21.66 1.01 13.81
C ILE A 134 -23.02 1.17 13.12
N MET A 135 -23.31 0.36 12.11
CA MET A 135 -24.57 0.42 11.36
C MET A 135 -25.72 -0.26 12.09
N ASN A 136 -25.45 -1.12 13.07
CA ASN A 136 -26.40 -2.02 13.69
C ASN A 136 -27.16 -2.88 12.65
N ILE A 137 -26.42 -3.39 11.66
CA ILE A 137 -26.95 -4.20 10.54
C ILE A 137 -26.08 -5.44 10.40
N ASN A 138 -26.66 -6.64 10.53
CA ASN A 138 -25.96 -7.92 10.38
C ASN A 138 -25.87 -8.38 8.91
N LEU A 139 -25.46 -7.48 8.03
CA LEU A 139 -25.07 -7.77 6.65
C LEU A 139 -23.56 -7.56 6.52
N PRO A 140 -22.87 -8.20 5.55
CA PRO A 140 -21.47 -7.89 5.28
C PRO A 140 -21.23 -6.39 5.20
N PHE A 141 -20.25 -5.92 5.97
CA PHE A 141 -19.82 -4.53 6.08
C PHE A 141 -20.96 -3.55 6.44
N GLY A 142 -21.95 -4.01 7.21
CA GLY A 142 -23.11 -3.19 7.60
C GLY A 142 -23.99 -2.77 6.41
N GLY A 143 -23.95 -3.53 5.30
CA GLY A 143 -24.70 -3.23 4.07
C GLY A 143 -24.08 -2.13 3.21
N LYS A 144 -22.85 -1.71 3.50
CA LYS A 144 -22.12 -0.71 2.71
C LYS A 144 -21.60 -1.30 1.39
N ILE A 145 -21.31 -0.44 0.43
CA ILE A 145 -20.65 -0.84 -0.81
C ILE A 145 -19.15 -0.88 -0.56
N MET A 146 -18.54 -2.05 -0.78
CA MET A 146 -17.12 -2.27 -0.62
C MET A 146 -16.47 -2.51 -1.98
N VAL A 147 -15.56 -1.62 -2.39
CA VAL A 147 -14.75 -1.77 -3.60
C VAL A 147 -13.31 -2.00 -3.18
N LEU A 148 -12.89 -3.25 -3.15
CA LEU A 148 -11.51 -3.64 -2.85
C LEU A 148 -10.72 -3.73 -4.15
N GLY A 149 -9.44 -3.42 -4.06
CA GLY A 149 -8.52 -3.36 -5.18
C GLY A 149 -7.20 -4.00 -4.82
N GLY A 150 -6.63 -4.76 -5.74
CA GLY A 150 -5.31 -5.31 -5.49
C GLY A 150 -4.84 -6.24 -6.59
N ASP A 151 -3.71 -6.86 -6.33
CA ASP A 151 -3.10 -7.83 -7.21
C ASP A 151 -2.39 -8.88 -6.36
N PHE A 152 -2.97 -10.08 -6.29
CA PHE A 152 -2.40 -11.18 -5.48
C PHE A 152 -1.10 -11.74 -6.06
N ARG A 153 -0.68 -11.31 -7.25
CA ARG A 153 0.64 -11.61 -7.82
C ARG A 153 1.73 -10.68 -7.26
N GLN A 154 1.35 -9.66 -6.50
CA GLN A 154 2.27 -8.74 -5.84
C GLN A 154 2.54 -9.19 -4.41
N VAL A 155 2.77 -8.24 -3.51
CA VAL A 155 3.19 -8.51 -2.13
C VAL A 155 2.00 -9.02 -1.31
N LEU A 156 2.18 -10.19 -0.68
CA LEU A 156 1.26 -10.76 0.29
C LEU A 156 1.39 -10.05 1.66
N PRO A 157 0.47 -10.28 2.61
CA PRO A 157 0.57 -9.70 3.95
C PRO A 157 1.91 -10.01 4.62
N VAL A 158 2.54 -8.98 5.20
CA VAL A 158 3.83 -9.14 5.90
C VAL A 158 3.58 -9.65 7.31
N ILE A 159 3.88 -10.93 7.54
CA ILE A 159 3.77 -11.59 8.86
C ILE A 159 5.15 -12.08 9.27
N ARG A 160 5.62 -11.65 10.44
CA ARG A 160 6.95 -12.02 10.95
C ARG A 160 7.00 -13.52 11.22
N PHE A 161 8.06 -14.16 10.75
CA PHE A 161 8.32 -15.60 10.95
C PHE A 161 7.26 -16.54 10.35
N ALA A 162 6.40 -16.03 9.45
CA ALA A 162 5.39 -16.83 8.78
C ALA A 162 5.99 -17.76 7.72
N ASN A 163 5.47 -18.98 7.66
CA ASN A 163 5.71 -19.90 6.56
C ASN A 163 4.72 -19.64 5.40
N ARG A 164 4.86 -20.38 4.28
CA ARG A 164 3.99 -20.25 3.10
C ARG A 164 2.49 -20.47 3.45
N SER A 165 2.18 -21.45 4.29
CA SER A 165 0.81 -21.76 4.71
C SER A 165 0.21 -20.63 5.54
N ASP A 166 0.99 -20.04 6.45
CA ASP A 166 0.54 -18.92 7.28
C ASP A 166 0.18 -17.70 6.40
N LEU A 167 1.00 -17.40 5.37
CA LEU A 167 0.74 -16.32 4.43
C LEU A 167 -0.54 -16.56 3.60
N ILE A 168 -0.78 -17.81 3.17
CA ILE A 168 -2.00 -18.17 2.46
C ILE A 168 -3.21 -18.04 3.39
N ALA A 169 -3.13 -18.54 4.63
CA ALA A 169 -4.21 -18.45 5.62
C ALA A 169 -4.57 -16.99 5.96
N ALA A 170 -3.56 -16.12 6.00
CA ALA A 170 -3.75 -14.70 6.20
C ALA A 170 -4.19 -13.94 4.95
N SER A 171 -4.16 -14.52 3.75
CA SER A 171 -4.62 -13.84 2.53
C SER A 171 -6.12 -13.57 2.57
N LEU A 172 -6.55 -12.46 1.95
CA LEU A 172 -7.98 -12.15 1.81
C LEU A 172 -8.77 -13.29 1.17
N LYS A 173 -8.18 -14.06 0.24
CA LYS A 173 -8.83 -15.21 -0.42
C LYS A 173 -9.22 -16.33 0.56
N SER A 174 -8.55 -16.40 1.70
CA SER A 174 -8.81 -17.40 2.76
C SER A 174 -9.83 -16.90 3.78
N SER A 175 -10.32 -15.67 3.66
CA SER A 175 -11.36 -15.13 4.53
C SER A 175 -12.72 -15.68 4.16
N ASP A 176 -13.55 -15.98 5.16
CA ASP A 176 -14.97 -16.32 4.94
C ASP A 176 -15.71 -15.20 4.19
N LEU A 177 -15.26 -13.95 4.37
CA LEU A 177 -15.83 -12.78 3.69
C LEU A 177 -15.55 -12.77 2.18
N TRP A 178 -14.55 -13.51 1.70
CA TRP A 178 -14.19 -13.55 0.28
C TRP A 178 -15.35 -14.00 -0.60
N SER A 179 -16.18 -14.91 -0.09
CA SER A 179 -17.36 -15.43 -0.80
C SER A 179 -18.40 -14.38 -1.18
N TYR A 180 -18.41 -13.21 -0.53
CA TYR A 180 -19.31 -12.10 -0.85
C TYR A 180 -18.80 -11.23 -2.00
N PHE A 181 -17.53 -11.34 -2.38
CA PHE A 181 -16.91 -10.44 -3.36
C PHE A 181 -17.15 -10.89 -4.81
N ASN A 182 -17.74 -9.97 -5.59
CA ASN A 182 -17.79 -10.08 -7.04
C ASN A 182 -16.43 -9.67 -7.62
N VAL A 183 -15.66 -10.65 -8.08
CA VAL A 183 -14.34 -10.41 -8.68
C VAL A 183 -14.48 -9.90 -10.11
N MET A 184 -13.83 -8.78 -10.41
CA MET A 184 -13.82 -8.15 -11.73
C MET A 184 -12.37 -7.98 -12.19
N HIS A 185 -12.05 -8.52 -13.35
CA HIS A 185 -10.69 -8.57 -13.87
C HIS A 185 -10.44 -7.42 -14.86
N LEU A 186 -9.41 -6.62 -14.61
CA LEU A 186 -8.86 -5.66 -15.55
C LEU A 186 -7.67 -6.29 -16.26
N ASN A 187 -7.80 -6.57 -17.56
CA ASN A 187 -6.77 -7.29 -18.31
C ASN A 187 -5.93 -6.39 -19.23
N GLN A 188 -6.46 -5.21 -19.56
CA GLN A 188 -5.78 -4.29 -20.46
C GLN A 188 -4.68 -3.50 -19.72
N ASN A 189 -3.43 -3.69 -20.13
CA ASN A 189 -2.32 -2.84 -19.69
C ASN A 189 -2.45 -1.43 -20.31
N MET A 190 -2.32 -0.40 -19.49
CA MET A 190 -2.51 1.00 -19.85
C MET A 190 -1.19 1.80 -19.87
N ARG A 191 -0.05 1.20 -19.48
CA ARG A 191 1.24 1.89 -19.33
C ARG A 191 2.28 1.44 -20.35
N THR A 192 2.19 0.22 -20.87
CA THR A 192 3.14 -0.31 -21.85
C THR A 192 3.16 0.56 -23.11
N GLY A 193 4.34 1.10 -23.43
CA GLY A 193 4.56 1.86 -24.66
C GLY A 193 4.73 0.96 -25.90
N PRO A 194 4.71 1.54 -27.12
CA PRO A 194 5.03 0.80 -28.33
C PRO A 194 6.41 0.14 -28.23
N GLY A 195 6.50 -1.17 -28.44
CA GLY A 195 7.75 -1.95 -28.37
C GLY A 195 8.05 -2.58 -27.01
N GLU A 196 7.24 -2.32 -25.97
CA GLU A 196 7.39 -2.92 -24.64
C GLU A 196 6.44 -4.11 -24.41
N GLU A 197 5.70 -4.55 -25.43
CA GLU A 197 4.66 -5.57 -25.30
C GLU A 197 5.22 -6.93 -24.86
N GLU A 198 6.41 -7.28 -25.33
CA GLU A 198 7.10 -8.52 -24.94
C GLU A 198 7.46 -8.51 -23.45
N PHE A 199 8.03 -7.39 -22.97
CA PHE A 199 8.37 -7.22 -21.57
C PHE A 199 7.10 -7.30 -20.69
N SER A 200 6.02 -6.61 -21.07
CA SER A 200 4.75 -6.69 -20.35
C SER A 200 4.17 -8.10 -20.31
N LYS A 201 4.26 -8.87 -21.40
CA LYS A 201 3.80 -10.27 -21.42
C LYS A 201 4.67 -11.15 -20.52
N ARG A 202 5.98 -10.93 -20.50
CA ARG A 202 6.91 -11.66 -19.62
C ARG A 202 6.63 -11.37 -18.15
N LEU A 203 6.33 -10.12 -17.78
CA LEU A 203 5.95 -9.76 -16.41
C LEU A 203 4.66 -10.45 -15.95
N ILE A 204 3.67 -10.60 -16.84
CA ILE A 204 2.43 -11.34 -16.53
C ILE A 204 2.76 -12.83 -16.29
N LYS A 205 3.55 -13.44 -17.17
CA LYS A 205 4.01 -14.83 -16.99
C LYS A 205 4.77 -15.02 -15.68
N LEU A 206 5.63 -14.06 -15.32
CA LEU A 206 6.34 -14.06 -14.03
C LEU A 206 5.35 -14.03 -12.87
N GLY A 207 4.41 -13.08 -12.87
CA GLY A 207 3.40 -12.95 -11.81
C GLY A 207 2.49 -14.17 -11.68
N ASN A 208 2.22 -14.88 -12.78
CA ASN A 208 1.43 -16.11 -12.78
C ASN A 208 2.25 -17.36 -12.41
N GLY A 209 3.57 -17.26 -12.24
CA GLY A 209 4.44 -18.42 -12.00
C GLY A 209 4.60 -19.34 -13.22
N GLU A 210 4.43 -18.82 -14.43
CA GLU A 210 4.50 -19.58 -15.70
C GLU A 210 5.91 -19.59 -16.32
N LEU A 211 6.85 -18.81 -15.76
CA LEU A 211 8.23 -18.81 -16.23
C LEU A 211 8.96 -20.07 -15.76
N PRO A 212 9.88 -20.63 -16.57
CA PRO A 212 10.72 -21.74 -16.15
C PRO A 212 11.52 -21.35 -14.90
N SER A 213 11.43 -22.17 -13.86
CA SER A 213 12.23 -22.05 -12.65
C SER A 213 13.11 -23.27 -12.43
N ASN A 214 14.18 -23.11 -11.66
CA ASN A 214 15.01 -24.22 -11.20
C ASN A 214 14.39 -24.91 -9.96
N GLU A 215 15.09 -25.89 -9.39
CA GLU A 215 14.67 -26.62 -8.18
C GLU A 215 14.51 -25.75 -6.92
N TYR A 216 14.98 -24.49 -6.95
CA TYR A 216 14.92 -23.51 -5.87
C TYR A 216 13.87 -22.41 -6.12
N ASP A 217 12.96 -22.58 -7.08
CA ASP A 217 11.98 -21.57 -7.51
C ASP A 217 12.63 -20.28 -8.09
N GLU A 218 13.89 -20.33 -8.54
CA GLU A 218 14.58 -19.18 -9.11
C GLU A 218 14.36 -19.10 -10.62
N ILE A 219 14.20 -17.87 -11.13
CA ILE A 219 14.00 -17.59 -12.55
C ILE A 219 15.24 -16.92 -13.16
N GLU A 220 15.53 -17.26 -14.42
CA GLU A 220 16.60 -16.60 -15.16
C GLU A 220 16.13 -15.22 -15.67
N LEU A 221 16.87 -14.17 -15.31
CA LEU A 221 16.62 -12.81 -15.79
C LEU A 221 17.34 -12.57 -17.13
N PRO A 222 16.75 -11.76 -18.03
CA PRO A 222 17.47 -11.34 -19.24
C PRO A 222 18.77 -10.61 -18.87
N SER A 223 19.82 -10.79 -19.67
CA SER A 223 21.05 -9.99 -19.55
C SER A 223 20.80 -8.49 -19.68
N SER A 224 19.78 -8.07 -20.44
CA SER A 224 19.36 -6.67 -20.54
C SER A 224 18.79 -6.08 -19.24
N CYS A 225 18.42 -6.92 -18.28
CA CYS A 225 17.97 -6.49 -16.94
C CYS A 225 19.10 -6.50 -15.91
N MET A 226 20.31 -6.94 -16.29
CA MET A 226 21.46 -7.06 -15.39
C MET A 226 22.44 -5.93 -15.66
N LEU A 227 23.08 -5.45 -14.60
CA LEU A 227 24.10 -4.42 -14.64
C LEU A 227 25.35 -4.97 -13.93
N ASP A 228 26.48 -5.00 -14.64
CA ASP A 228 27.78 -5.45 -14.09
C ASP A 228 28.54 -4.36 -13.32
N GLY A 229 27.86 -3.26 -12.99
CA GLY A 229 28.44 -2.05 -12.41
C GLY A 229 27.65 -1.49 -11.22
N ASN A 230 28.04 -0.30 -10.77
CA ASN A 230 27.37 0.38 -9.67
C ASN A 230 26.03 0.98 -10.15
N LEU A 231 24.92 0.52 -9.56
CA LEU A 231 23.58 0.98 -9.92
C LEU A 231 23.36 2.47 -9.62
N VAL A 232 24.01 3.01 -8.59
CA VAL A 232 23.97 4.44 -8.26
C VAL A 232 24.67 5.27 -9.33
N ASP A 233 25.78 4.79 -9.91
CA ASP A 233 26.45 5.45 -11.04
C ASP A 233 25.53 5.54 -12.26
N GLU A 234 24.82 4.46 -12.58
CA GLU A 234 23.94 4.40 -13.75
C GLU A 234 22.72 5.31 -13.58
N ILE A 235 22.09 5.28 -12.40
CA ILE A 235 20.82 5.97 -12.15
C ILE A 235 21.00 7.41 -11.69
N PHE A 236 21.96 7.69 -10.81
CA PHE A 236 22.15 9.01 -10.20
C PHE A 236 23.46 9.70 -10.58
N TRP A 237 24.33 9.04 -11.35
CA TRP A 237 25.65 9.53 -11.78
C TRP A 237 26.69 9.64 -10.67
N GLN A 238 27.97 9.61 -11.04
CA GLN A 238 29.09 9.69 -10.09
C GLN A 238 29.20 11.04 -9.38
N ARG A 239 28.68 12.10 -10.00
CA ARG A 239 28.67 13.47 -9.45
C ARG A 239 27.33 14.11 -9.73
N ILE A 240 26.73 14.68 -8.69
CA ILE A 240 25.43 15.36 -8.78
C ILE A 240 25.64 16.85 -8.58
N SER A 241 25.06 17.68 -9.45
CA SER A 241 24.93 19.11 -9.29
C SER A 241 23.53 19.49 -8.79
N ILE A 242 23.38 20.68 -8.21
CA ILE A 242 22.07 21.23 -7.81
C ILE A 242 21.13 21.35 -9.01
N ASN A 243 21.68 21.62 -10.20
CA ASN A 243 20.89 21.74 -11.43
C ASN A 243 20.33 20.40 -11.92
N ASP A 244 20.86 19.28 -11.43
CA ASP A 244 20.46 17.94 -11.85
C ASP A 244 19.26 17.42 -11.04
N ILE A 245 18.99 18.01 -9.87
CA ILE A 245 17.95 17.58 -8.93
C ILE A 245 16.56 17.48 -9.55
N PRO A 246 16.09 18.44 -10.38
CA PRO A 246 14.78 18.34 -11.03
C PRO A 246 14.67 17.15 -12.00
N THR A 247 15.79 16.66 -12.53
CA THR A 247 15.82 15.45 -13.37
C THR A 247 15.89 14.19 -12.52
N LEU A 248 16.72 14.21 -11.48
CA LEU A 248 16.95 13.08 -10.59
C LEU A 248 15.76 12.76 -9.69
N CYS A 249 14.88 13.72 -9.39
CA CYS A 249 13.69 13.49 -8.58
C CYS A 249 12.71 12.49 -9.18
N ASN A 250 12.81 12.20 -10.48
CA ASN A 250 11.98 11.22 -11.18
C ASN A 250 12.62 9.83 -11.26
N ARG A 251 13.76 9.62 -10.59
CA ARG A 251 14.50 8.35 -10.56
C ARG A 251 14.42 7.71 -9.18
N THR A 252 14.48 6.39 -9.12
CA THR A 252 14.40 5.61 -7.88
C THR A 252 15.11 4.29 -8.04
N ILE A 253 15.79 3.85 -6.98
CA ILE A 253 16.33 2.49 -6.85
C ILE A 253 15.47 1.75 -5.83
N LEU A 254 14.99 0.56 -6.19
CA LEU A 254 14.25 -0.32 -5.30
C LEU A 254 15.18 -1.40 -4.74
N CYS A 255 15.12 -1.63 -3.44
CA CYS A 255 15.89 -2.66 -2.77
C CYS A 255 14.95 -3.66 -2.07
N PRO A 256 15.28 -4.97 -2.05
CA PRO A 256 14.49 -5.96 -1.33
C PRO A 256 14.48 -5.77 0.19
N LYS A 257 15.53 -5.16 0.76
CA LYS A 257 15.71 -4.94 2.20
C LYS A 257 15.94 -3.46 2.49
N ASN A 258 15.40 -3.00 3.62
CA ASN A 258 15.58 -1.62 4.10
C ASN A 258 17.06 -1.30 4.39
N GLU A 259 17.84 -2.26 4.88
CA GLU A 259 19.28 -2.06 5.12
C GLU A 259 20.01 -1.66 3.83
N HIS A 260 19.75 -2.35 2.72
CA HIS A 260 20.36 -2.02 1.43
C HIS A 260 19.86 -0.69 0.88
N SER A 261 18.58 -0.34 1.07
CA SER A 261 18.09 0.98 0.63
C SER A 261 18.72 2.12 1.42
N LEU A 262 19.02 1.93 2.72
CA LEU A 262 19.76 2.89 3.52
C LEU A 262 21.19 3.09 3.01
N LEU A 263 21.88 2.01 2.63
CA LEU A 263 23.24 2.10 2.04
C LEU A 263 23.23 2.87 0.72
N VAL A 264 22.28 2.55 -0.18
CA VAL A 264 22.12 3.26 -1.46
C VAL A 264 21.79 4.74 -1.22
N ASN A 265 20.91 5.04 -0.27
CA ASN A 265 20.55 6.42 0.06
C ASN A 265 21.75 7.21 0.60
N ASP A 266 22.58 6.62 1.46
CA ASP A 266 23.79 7.27 1.97
C ASP A 266 24.79 7.53 0.83
N GLU A 267 24.97 6.58 -0.08
CA GLU A 267 25.83 6.74 -1.26
C GLU A 267 25.36 7.89 -2.17
N VAL A 268 24.07 7.96 -2.49
CA VAL A 268 23.48 9.08 -3.26
C VAL A 268 23.68 10.41 -2.52
N LEU A 269 23.44 10.43 -1.20
CA LEU A 269 23.60 11.62 -0.37
C LEU A 269 25.07 12.10 -0.34
N GLN A 270 26.04 11.20 -0.32
CA GLN A 270 27.46 11.55 -0.35
C GLN A 270 27.83 12.28 -1.66
N ARG A 271 27.21 11.91 -2.79
CA ARG A 271 27.43 12.53 -4.11
C ARG A 271 26.79 13.91 -4.26
N LEU A 272 25.79 14.23 -3.43
CA LEU A 272 25.16 15.55 -3.42
C LEU A 272 26.14 16.63 -2.93
N PRO A 273 26.13 17.81 -3.57
CA PRO A 273 26.99 18.91 -3.17
C PRO A 273 26.46 19.57 -1.89
N GLY A 274 27.31 20.35 -1.23
CA GLY A 274 26.94 21.12 -0.06
C GLY A 274 27.20 20.42 1.28
N LYS A 275 26.92 21.15 2.35
CA LYS A 275 27.22 20.74 3.73
C LYS A 275 26.18 19.74 4.22
N GLU A 276 26.67 18.63 4.78
CA GLU A 276 25.84 17.65 5.49
C GLU A 276 25.38 18.20 6.85
N ILE A 277 24.11 17.98 7.16
CA ILE A 277 23.50 18.23 8.46
C ILE A 277 23.03 16.88 9.01
N VAL A 278 23.39 16.58 10.25
CA VAL A 278 23.03 15.33 10.93
C VAL A 278 22.02 15.62 12.04
N TYR A 279 20.89 14.94 11.99
CA TYR A 279 19.87 14.93 13.03
C TYR A 279 19.93 13.59 13.76
N THR A 280 20.08 13.63 15.08
CA THR A 280 20.16 12.43 15.93
C THR A 280 18.85 12.21 16.67
N SER A 281 18.33 10.98 16.70
CA SER A 281 17.20 10.64 17.57
C SER A 281 17.59 10.69 19.04
N VAL A 282 16.56 10.79 19.89
CA VAL A 282 16.65 10.59 21.33
C VAL A 282 15.76 9.41 21.63
N ASP A 283 16.38 8.30 22.04
CA ASP A 283 15.72 7.01 22.22
C ASP A 283 15.73 6.65 23.70
N ASP A 284 14.58 6.20 24.21
CA ASP A 284 14.38 5.81 25.60
C ASP A 284 13.51 4.54 25.67
N VAL A 285 13.62 3.79 26.77
CA VAL A 285 12.89 2.53 26.96
C VAL A 285 11.78 2.74 27.96
N GLU A 286 10.54 2.48 27.55
CA GLU A 286 9.43 2.33 28.49
C GLU A 286 9.45 0.91 29.07
N CYS A 287 9.98 0.77 30.29
CA CYS A 287 9.92 -0.45 31.09
C CYS A 287 8.83 -0.31 32.18
N GLU A 288 8.02 -1.35 32.38
CA GLU A 288 7.06 -1.40 33.52
C GLU A 288 7.79 -1.59 34.86
N ASP A 289 8.94 -2.29 34.85
CA ASP A 289 9.83 -2.50 36.00
C ASP A 289 11.16 -1.73 35.82
N GLY A 290 11.49 -0.83 36.75
CA GLY A 290 12.61 0.11 36.63
C GLY A 290 14.02 -0.50 36.56
N ASP A 291 14.17 -1.79 36.85
CA ASP A 291 15.46 -2.49 36.82
C ASP A 291 15.90 -2.90 35.40
N ASP A 292 14.97 -2.96 34.43
CA ASP A 292 15.26 -3.40 33.04
C ASP A 292 15.90 -2.31 32.16
N VAL A 293 15.86 -1.04 32.56
CA VAL A 293 16.45 0.07 31.79
C VAL A 293 17.97 -0.10 31.64
N THR A 294 18.63 -0.71 32.63
CA THR A 294 20.08 -0.97 32.58
C THR A 294 20.49 -2.06 31.59
N ASN A 295 19.53 -2.89 31.13
CA ASN A 295 19.79 -3.95 30.15
C ASN A 295 19.87 -3.41 28.70
N TYR A 296 19.50 -2.15 28.48
CA TYR A 296 19.43 -1.55 27.14
C TYR A 296 20.33 -0.30 27.06
N PRO A 297 21.64 -0.46 26.81
CA PRO A 297 22.54 0.68 26.68
C PRO A 297 22.14 1.57 25.49
N THR A 298 22.38 2.87 25.58
CA THR A 298 22.01 3.84 24.55
C THR A 298 22.63 3.51 23.19
N GLU A 299 23.84 2.94 23.16
CA GLU A 299 24.48 2.47 21.93
C GLU A 299 23.69 1.35 21.24
N PHE A 300 23.07 0.46 22.02
CA PHE A 300 22.20 -0.57 21.49
C PHE A 300 20.93 0.05 20.91
N LEU A 301 20.27 0.97 21.62
CA LEU A 301 19.08 1.67 21.12
C LEU A 301 19.37 2.43 19.82
N ASN A 302 20.48 3.16 19.78
CA ASN A 302 20.92 3.91 18.60
C ASN A 302 21.26 3.02 17.39
N SER A 303 21.49 1.71 17.61
CA SER A 303 21.73 0.74 16.52
C SER A 303 20.43 0.22 15.90
N LEU A 304 19.29 0.39 16.59
CA LEU A 304 18.00 -0.08 16.10
C LEU A 304 17.49 0.83 14.98
N THR A 305 16.90 0.23 13.96
CA THR A 305 16.12 0.94 12.94
C THR A 305 14.77 0.24 12.75
N PRO A 306 13.81 0.48 13.68
CA PRO A 306 12.49 -0.12 13.59
C PRO A 306 11.79 0.24 12.27
N SER A 307 10.96 -0.67 11.77
CA SER A 307 10.20 -0.42 10.54
C SER A 307 9.28 0.79 10.72
N GLY A 308 9.29 1.70 9.74
CA GLY A 308 8.52 2.95 9.79
C GLY A 308 9.17 4.09 10.59
N MET A 309 10.42 3.93 11.04
CA MET A 309 11.22 5.00 11.65
C MET A 309 12.49 5.29 10.83
N PRO A 310 12.98 6.55 10.83
CA PRO A 310 14.30 6.84 10.29
C PRO A 310 15.40 6.22 11.16
N PRO A 311 16.62 6.03 10.63
CA PRO A 311 17.77 5.63 11.43
C PRO A 311 18.10 6.69 12.49
N HIS A 312 18.77 6.28 13.58
CA HIS A 312 19.20 7.19 14.65
C HIS A 312 19.93 8.43 14.13
N LYS A 313 20.84 8.26 13.15
CA LYS A 313 21.51 9.38 12.46
C LYS A 313 20.86 9.63 11.11
N LEU A 314 20.00 10.64 11.04
CA LEU A 314 19.43 11.11 9.79
C LEU A 314 20.31 12.22 9.19
N LYS A 315 21.04 11.90 8.13
CA LYS A 315 21.89 12.84 7.40
C LYS A 315 21.11 13.48 6.26
N LEU A 316 21.23 14.79 6.08
CA LEU A 316 20.58 15.55 5.00
C LEU A 316 21.52 16.59 4.39
N LYS A 317 21.30 16.88 3.10
CA LYS A 317 21.97 17.95 2.33
C LYS A 317 20.92 18.73 1.52
N ILE A 318 21.26 19.94 1.10
CA ILE A 318 20.42 20.71 0.17
C ILE A 318 20.28 19.91 -1.14
N GLY A 319 19.03 19.72 -1.59
CA GLY A 319 18.71 18.92 -2.78
C GLY A 319 18.46 17.43 -2.50
N ALA A 320 18.56 16.97 -1.24
CA ALA A 320 18.20 15.61 -0.89
C ALA A 320 16.71 15.33 -1.15
N ILE A 321 16.42 14.21 -1.82
CA ILE A 321 15.06 13.73 -2.05
C ILE A 321 14.61 12.99 -0.79
N VAL A 322 13.49 13.41 -0.20
CA VAL A 322 12.99 12.86 1.06
C VAL A 322 11.57 12.35 0.92
N MET A 323 11.22 11.34 1.73
CA MET A 323 9.87 10.82 1.86
C MET A 323 9.39 11.04 3.28
N LEU A 324 8.15 11.54 3.43
CA LEU A 324 7.51 11.67 4.74
C LEU A 324 7.06 10.29 5.21
N LEU A 325 7.56 9.86 6.38
CA LEU A 325 7.24 8.56 6.98
C LEU A 325 5.99 8.58 7.87
N ARG A 326 5.51 9.78 8.25
CA ARG A 326 4.32 9.96 9.08
C ARG A 326 3.38 11.00 8.48
N ASN A 327 2.09 10.78 8.68
CA ASN A 327 1.07 11.77 8.34
C ASN A 327 1.20 12.96 9.27
N LEU A 328 1.57 14.13 8.73
CA LEU A 328 1.58 15.39 9.47
C LEU A 328 0.18 16.00 9.39
N ASP A 329 -0.66 15.72 10.38
CA ASP A 329 -1.92 16.45 10.58
C ASP A 329 -1.60 17.64 11.50
N VAL A 330 -1.15 18.75 10.91
CA VAL A 330 -1.04 20.02 11.64
C VAL A 330 -2.43 20.62 11.65
N LYS A 331 -3.21 20.28 12.67
CA LYS A 331 -4.46 20.97 12.98
C LYS A 331 -4.23 22.45 13.23
#